data_AF-N1WFG2-F1
#
_entry.id   AF-N1WFG2-F1
#
_cell.length_a   1.000
_cell.length_b   1.000
_cell.length_c   1.000
_cell.angle_alpha   90.00
_cell.angle_beta   90.00
_cell.angle_gamma   90.00
#
_symmetry.space_group_name_H-M   'P 1'
#
loop_
_entity.id
_entity.type
_entity.pdbx_description
1 polymer ?
#
loop_
_entity_poly.entity_id
_entity_poly.type
_entity_poly.pdbx_seq_one_letter_code
_entity_poly.pdbx_strand_id
1 'polypeptide(L)'
;MNPNSFLTSSILYGWIPDFEFNSYDLSDLVVLDQELEKECKTIEDRFHAYLAIYKKGTLAKPKGLCTTFQYAILESKAFDICQEFEKKLDGNILVVYAKPLKRW
;
A
#
# COMPACT_ATOMS: atom_id res chain seq x y z
N MET A 1 1.40 -18.23 -14.30
CA MET A 1 0.44 -17.63 -13.33
C MET A 1 1.16 -16.44 -12.72
N ASN A 2 0.56 -15.24 -12.73
CA ASN A 2 1.21 -14.07 -12.14
C ASN A 2 1.32 -14.29 -10.61
N PRO A 3 2.52 -14.24 -10.00
CA PRO A 3 2.69 -14.48 -8.56
C PRO A 3 1.92 -13.48 -7.69
N ASN A 4 1.54 -12.33 -8.24
CA ASN A 4 0.78 -11.28 -7.57
C ASN A 4 -0.74 -11.50 -7.66
N SER A 5 -1.22 -12.61 -8.24
CA SER A 5 -2.66 -12.87 -8.40
C SER A 5 -3.43 -12.95 -7.08
N PHE A 6 -2.76 -13.21 -5.96
CA PHE A 6 -3.40 -13.16 -4.64
C PHE A 6 -3.89 -11.75 -4.27
N LEU A 7 -3.30 -10.69 -4.84
CA LEU A 7 -3.69 -9.32 -4.58
C LEU A 7 -5.00 -8.93 -5.28
N THR A 8 -5.47 -9.71 -6.27
CA THR A 8 -6.72 -9.39 -6.98
C THR A 8 -7.96 -9.64 -6.14
N SER A 9 -7.85 -10.38 -5.04
CA SER A 9 -8.94 -10.52 -4.06
C SER A 9 -9.06 -9.32 -3.13
N SER A 10 -8.10 -8.39 -3.17
CA SER A 10 -8.08 -7.18 -2.36
C SER A 10 -8.61 -5.99 -3.14
N ILE A 11 -9.49 -5.21 -2.53
CA ILE A 11 -9.91 -3.93 -3.14
C ILE A 11 -8.81 -2.86 -3.03
N LEU A 12 -7.85 -3.04 -2.11
CA LEU A 12 -6.83 -2.05 -1.80
C LEU A 12 -5.91 -1.78 -2.99
N TYR A 13 -5.50 -2.83 -3.69
CA TYR A 13 -4.40 -2.80 -4.65
C TYR A 13 -4.79 -2.50 -6.10
N GLY A 14 -6.06 -2.15 -6.36
CA GLY A 14 -6.53 -1.81 -7.70
C GLY A 14 -5.90 -0.56 -8.33
N TRP A 15 -5.09 0.19 -7.58
CA TRP A 15 -4.35 1.35 -8.09
C TRP A 15 -3.00 1.00 -8.71
N ILE A 16 -2.47 -0.20 -8.45
CA ILE A 16 -1.16 -0.62 -8.97
C ILE A 16 -1.27 -0.77 -10.50
N PRO A 17 -0.44 -0.07 -11.30
CA PRO A 17 -0.55 -0.18 -12.75
C PRO A 17 -0.17 -1.58 -13.25
N ASP A 18 -0.79 -2.00 -14.35
CA ASP A 18 -0.64 -3.36 -14.90
C ASP A 18 0.81 -3.75 -15.16
N PHE A 19 1.65 -2.83 -15.62
CA PHE A 19 3.06 -3.13 -15.89
C PHE A 19 3.78 -3.54 -14.60
N GLU A 20 3.68 -2.74 -13.54
CA GLU A 20 4.26 -3.03 -12.23
C GLU A 20 3.64 -4.28 -11.62
N PHE A 21 2.32 -4.45 -11.72
CA PHE A 21 1.62 -5.64 -11.24
C PHE A 21 2.10 -6.93 -11.89
N ASN A 22 2.54 -6.88 -13.16
CA ASN A 22 3.03 -8.06 -13.88
C ASN A 22 4.55 -8.23 -13.87
N SER A 23 5.31 -7.18 -13.53
CA SER A 23 6.78 -7.19 -13.61
C SER A 23 7.48 -7.18 -12.25
N TYR A 24 6.83 -6.69 -11.19
CA TYR A 24 7.44 -6.55 -9.87
C TYR A 24 7.13 -7.75 -8.99
N ASP A 25 8.05 -8.05 -8.07
CA ASP A 25 7.80 -9.00 -7.00
C ASP A 25 7.07 -8.27 -5.85
N LEU A 26 5.75 -8.50 -5.76
CA LEU A 26 4.88 -7.90 -4.75
C LEU A 26 4.48 -8.90 -3.65
N SER A 27 5.23 -10.00 -3.50
CA SER A 27 4.93 -11.06 -2.52
C SER A 27 4.95 -10.62 -1.06
N ASP A 28 5.51 -9.45 -0.78
CA ASP A 28 5.55 -8.85 0.56
C ASP A 28 4.30 -8.05 0.90
N LEU A 29 3.44 -7.77 -0.09
CA LEU A 29 2.16 -7.12 0.17
C LEU A 29 1.21 -8.08 0.91
N VAL A 30 0.40 -7.51 1.79
CA VAL A 30 -0.55 -8.21 2.64
C VAL A 30 -1.98 -7.92 2.18
N VAL A 31 -2.75 -8.98 1.97
CA VAL A 31 -4.21 -8.86 1.80
C VAL A 31 -4.83 -8.82 3.18
N LEU A 32 -5.55 -7.75 3.48
CA LEU A 32 -6.21 -7.57 4.77
C LEU A 32 -7.61 -8.22 4.77
N ASP A 33 -8.22 -8.31 5.94
CA ASP A 33 -9.66 -8.61 6.00
C ASP A 33 -10.49 -7.46 5.41
N GLN A 34 -11.74 -7.77 5.05
CA GLN A 34 -12.62 -6.81 4.38
C GLN A 34 -12.94 -5.56 5.21
N GLU A 35 -12.88 -5.63 6.54
CA GLU A 35 -13.17 -4.49 7.40
C GLU A 35 -12.01 -3.49 7.35
N LEU A 36 -10.79 -3.99 7.55
CA LEU A 36 -9.58 -3.19 7.46
C LEU A 36 -9.33 -2.66 6.04
N GLU A 37 -9.65 -3.43 4.99
CA GLU A 37 -9.55 -2.93 3.60
C GLU A 37 -10.47 -1.73 3.34
N LYS A 38 -11.69 -1.75 3.87
CA LYS A 38 -12.63 -0.62 3.74
C LYS A 38 -12.16 0.59 4.53
N GLU A 39 -11.58 0.37 5.72
CA GLU A 39 -10.99 1.44 6.50
C GLU A 39 -9.80 2.07 5.75
N CYS A 40 -8.90 1.25 5.18
CA CYS A 40 -7.83 1.73 4.29
C CYS A 40 -8.39 2.58 3.14
N LYS A 41 -9.42 2.11 2.43
CA LYS A 41 -10.03 2.89 1.33
C LYS A 41 -10.61 4.22 1.79
N THR A 42 -11.23 4.24 2.96
CA THR A 42 -11.73 5.48 3.56
C THR A 42 -10.58 6.46 3.85
N ILE A 43 -9.44 5.97 4.32
CA ILE A 43 -8.22 6.76 4.55
C ILE A 43 -7.63 7.25 3.21
N GLU A 44 -7.51 6.39 2.20
CA GLU A 44 -7.03 6.75 0.85
C GLU A 44 -7.84 7.90 0.25
N ASP A 45 -9.16 7.80 0.31
CA ASP A 45 -10.06 8.81 -0.27
C ASP A 45 -10.06 10.11 0.54
N ARG A 46 -10.00 10.01 1.87
CA ARG A 46 -9.95 11.18 2.76
C ARG A 46 -8.68 12.01 2.59
N PHE A 47 -7.53 11.36 2.39
CA PHE A 47 -6.23 12.05 2.32
C PHE A 47 -5.66 12.17 0.92
N HIS A 48 -6.43 11.75 -0.11
CA HIS A 48 -5.98 11.74 -1.48
C HIS A 48 -4.60 11.07 -1.62
N ALA A 49 -4.53 9.82 -1.18
CA ALA A 49 -3.32 9.01 -1.20
C ALA A 49 -3.63 7.56 -1.58
N TYR A 50 -2.60 6.79 -1.90
CA TYR A 50 -2.69 5.34 -2.05
C TYR A 50 -2.00 4.66 -0.88
N LEU A 51 -2.54 3.54 -0.41
CA LEU A 51 -2.01 2.76 0.70
C LEU A 51 -1.58 1.39 0.22
N ALA A 52 -0.51 0.88 0.82
CA ALA A 52 -0.10 -0.50 0.72
C ALA A 52 0.35 -1.04 2.07
N ILE A 53 0.12 -2.33 2.28
CA ILE A 53 0.46 -3.01 3.52
C ILE A 53 1.54 -4.03 3.24
N TYR A 54 2.68 -3.90 3.92
CA TYR A 54 3.82 -4.80 3.76
C TYR A 54 4.01 -5.67 4.99
N LYS A 55 4.49 -6.89 4.77
CA LYS A 55 4.91 -7.78 5.85
C LYS A 55 5.98 -7.11 6.70
N LYS A 56 5.92 -7.30 8.01
CA LYS A 56 6.97 -6.84 8.93
C LYS A 56 8.35 -7.39 8.52
N GLY A 57 9.38 -6.55 8.57
CA GLY A 57 10.75 -6.95 8.24
C GLY A 57 11.05 -7.06 6.75
N THR A 58 10.12 -6.63 5.88
CA THR A 58 10.35 -6.53 4.44
C THR A 58 11.48 -5.55 4.14
N LEU A 59 12.42 -5.97 3.29
CA LEU A 59 13.41 -5.08 2.69
C LEU A 59 12.87 -4.56 1.36
N ALA A 60 13.07 -3.26 1.09
CA ALA A 60 12.67 -2.67 -0.17
C ALA A 60 13.39 -3.35 -1.34
N LYS A 61 12.64 -4.04 -2.19
CA LYS A 61 13.19 -4.75 -3.35
C LYS A 61 13.59 -3.77 -4.46
N PRO A 62 14.69 -4.04 -5.19
CA PRO A 62 15.00 -3.30 -6.41
C PRO A 62 13.89 -3.53 -7.43
N LYS A 63 13.38 -2.45 -8.04
CA LYS A 63 12.18 -2.47 -8.89
C LYS A 63 10.92 -2.94 -8.11
N GLY A 64 10.80 -2.54 -6.86
CA GLY A 64 9.56 -2.64 -6.07
C GLY A 64 8.85 -1.28 -5.98
N LEU A 65 7.61 -1.27 -5.50
CA LEU A 65 6.80 -0.05 -5.40
C LEU A 65 7.49 1.03 -4.57
N CYS A 66 8.10 0.69 -3.43
CA CYS A 66 8.85 1.63 -2.58
C CYS A 66 10.05 2.28 -3.28
N THR A 67 10.71 1.57 -4.20
CA THR A 67 11.86 2.08 -4.95
C THR A 67 11.46 2.79 -6.25
N THR A 68 10.22 2.62 -6.70
CA THR A 68 9.72 3.16 -7.96
C THR A 68 8.87 4.40 -7.75
N PHE A 69 7.99 4.39 -6.74
CA PHE A 69 7.01 5.44 -6.51
C PHE A 69 7.32 6.28 -5.27
N GLN A 70 7.01 7.57 -5.37
CA GLN A 70 7.14 8.55 -4.30
C GLN A 70 6.11 8.32 -3.19
N TYR A 71 6.52 8.53 -1.95
CA TYR A 71 5.62 8.56 -0.80
C TYR A 71 4.71 9.79 -0.84
N ALA A 72 3.55 9.71 -0.18
CA ALA A 72 2.69 10.88 0.05
C ALA A 72 3.27 11.74 1.20
N ILE A 73 3.24 13.06 1.03
CA ILE A 73 3.50 13.99 2.13
C ILE A 73 2.20 14.14 2.91
N LEU A 74 2.19 13.66 4.15
CA LEU A 74 1.03 13.73 5.02
C LEU A 74 1.11 14.94 5.96
N GLU A 75 -0.01 15.65 6.12
CA GLU A 75 -0.17 16.63 7.19
C GLU A 75 -0.30 15.91 8.54
N SER A 76 -0.03 16.63 9.65
CA SER A 76 -0.01 16.05 11.01
C SER A 76 -1.20 15.14 11.31
N LYS A 77 -2.41 15.60 11.02
CA LYS A 77 -3.63 14.82 11.31
C LYS A 77 -3.75 13.56 10.46
N ALA A 78 -3.32 13.61 9.20
CA ALA A 78 -3.33 12.44 8.33
C ALA A 78 -2.28 11.42 8.79
N PHE A 79 -1.12 11.90 9.20
CA PHE A 79 -0.07 11.08 9.79
C PHE A 79 -0.55 10.37 11.07
N ASP A 80 -1.17 11.09 11.99
CA ASP A 80 -1.70 10.52 13.24
C ASP A 80 -2.71 9.39 12.96
N ILE A 81 -3.64 9.61 12.03
CA ILE A 81 -4.66 8.61 11.65
C ILE A 81 -4.01 7.39 11.00
N CYS A 82 -3.03 7.57 10.12
CA CYS A 82 -2.29 6.46 9.53
C CYS A 82 -1.51 5.66 10.60
N GLN A 83 -0.90 6.34 11.57
CA GLN A 83 -0.21 5.68 12.69
C GLN A 83 -1.17 4.92 13.61
N GLU A 84 -2.34 5.47 13.90
CA GLU A 84 -3.37 4.77 14.67
C GLU A 84 -3.88 3.54 13.94
N PHE A 85 -4.07 3.64 12.62
CA PHE A 85 -4.44 2.50 11.79
C PHE A 85 -3.35 1.43 11.75
N GLU A 86 -2.08 1.81 11.59
CA GLU A 86 -0.95 0.87 11.54
C GLU A 86 -0.85 -0.01 12.80
N LYS A 87 -1.26 0.49 13.97
CA LYS A 87 -1.33 -0.31 15.21
C LYS A 87 -2.29 -1.49 15.13
N LYS A 88 -3.27 -1.46 14.22
CA LYS A 88 -4.22 -2.56 13.97
C LYS A 88 -3.65 -3.65 13.07
N LEU A 89 -2.53 -3.41 12.40
CA LEU A 89 -2.00 -4.28 11.33
C LEU A 89 -1.12 -5.44 11.81
N ASP A 90 -1.18 -5.80 13.09
CA ASP A 90 -0.39 -6.88 13.71
C ASP A 90 1.13 -6.77 13.40
N GLY A 91 1.64 -5.53 13.41
CA GLY A 91 3.05 -5.23 13.14
C GLY A 91 3.44 -5.22 11.66
N ASN A 92 2.51 -5.44 10.72
CA ASN A 92 2.72 -5.11 9.32
C ASN A 92 2.89 -3.59 9.14
N ILE A 93 3.52 -3.21 8.03
CA ILE A 93 3.97 -1.84 7.77
C ILE A 93 3.01 -1.19 6.79
N LEU A 94 2.47 -0.03 7.17
CA LEU A 94 1.65 0.81 6.31
C LEU A 94 2.56 1.76 5.51
N VAL A 95 2.45 1.72 4.19
CA VAL A 95 3.14 2.66 3.30
C VAL A 95 2.12 3.49 2.55
N VAL A 96 2.36 4.80 2.52
CA VAL A 96 1.47 5.77 1.88
C VAL A 96 2.16 6.38 0.66
N TYR A 97 1.58 6.18 -0.52
CA TYR A 97 2.06 6.69 -1.81
C TYR A 97 1.27 7.90 -2.28
N ALA A 98 1.93 8.77 -3.04
CA ALA A 98 1.29 9.93 -3.65
C ALA A 98 0.16 9.50 -4.60
N LYS A 99 -0.96 10.25 -4.59
CA LYS A 99 -2.05 10.16 -5.56
C LYS A 99 -2.18 11.51 -6.27
N PRO A 100 -2.05 11.57 -7.61
CA PRO A 100 -1.69 10.47 -8.52
C PRO A 100 -0.27 9.93 -8.25
N LEU A 101 -0.01 8.69 -8.69
CA LEU A 101 1.31 8.06 -8.56
C LEU A 101 2.37 8.91 -9.25
N LYS A 102 3.50 9.12 -8.56
CA LYS A 102 4.69 9.78 -9.10
C LYS A 102 5.87 8.84 -8.95
N ARG A 103 6.67 8.70 -10.00
CA ARG A 103 7.95 7.98 -9.90
C ARG A 103 9.04 8.89 -9.33
N TRP A 104 10.06 8.30 -8.71
CA TRP A 104 11.27 9.01 -8.28
C TRP A 104 12.00 9.66 -9.45
#